data_AF-A0A4Y2A056-F1
#
_entry.id   AF-A0A4Y2A056-F1
#
_cell.length_a   1.000
_cell.length_b   1.000
_cell.length_c   1.000
_cell.angle_alpha   90.00
_cell.angle_beta   90.00
_cell.angle_gamma   90.00
#
_symmetry.space_group_name_H-M   'P 1'
#
loop_
_entity.id
_entity.type
_entity.pdbx_description
1 polymer ?
#
loop_
_entity_poly.entity_id
_entity_poly.type
_entity_poly.pdbx_seq_one_letter_code
_entity_poly.pdbx_strand_id
1 'polypeptide(L)'
;MNFGDIAKSYLTYLQTHYGSNRAVVFDGYPSDVNGKSTKSAERIRRANLHSSHEIIFNEATCPEISQEQFLANGRNKVRFIELLKKFLQKANVTVKQAVEDADVVIVETAVAVKSQYDNIFLVRENIDFLVLLTVLAAMKENLYFRKCGKGRTLDALYSTTSYKYKFSRIILYIHAFSGCHTTSASFGHGKTKFCSLLEKKPTPGRKNTSIFQL
;
A
#
# COMPACT_ATOMS: atom_id res chain seq x y z
N MET A 1 -1.37 -25.99 -11.94
CA MET A 1 -2.07 -24.92 -11.22
C MET A 1 -2.41 -23.84 -12.24
N ASN A 2 -3.68 -23.71 -12.59
CA ASN A 2 -4.17 -22.71 -13.54
C ASN A 2 -4.54 -21.39 -12.83
N PHE A 3 -4.96 -20.36 -13.57
CA PHE A 3 -5.35 -19.08 -12.98
C PHE A 3 -6.57 -19.18 -12.05
N GLY A 4 -7.49 -20.12 -12.29
CA GLY A 4 -8.63 -20.40 -11.41
C GLY A 4 -8.17 -21.00 -10.08
N ASP A 5 -7.21 -21.93 -10.09
CA ASP A 5 -6.59 -22.50 -8.89
C ASP A 5 -5.88 -21.40 -8.09
N ILE A 6 -5.21 -20.47 -8.77
CA ILE A 6 -4.61 -19.30 -8.15
C ILE A 6 -5.68 -18.44 -7.48
N ALA A 7 -6.74 -18.05 -8.20
CA ALA A 7 -7.83 -17.25 -7.62
C ALA A 7 -8.48 -17.93 -6.40
N LYS A 8 -8.66 -19.25 -6.48
CA LYS A 8 -9.14 -20.07 -5.37
C LYS A 8 -8.16 -20.05 -4.18
N SER A 9 -6.85 -20.13 -4.40
CA SER A 9 -5.87 -20.06 -3.31
C SER A 9 -5.90 -18.71 -2.59
N TYR A 10 -6.07 -17.60 -3.33
CA TYR A 10 -6.31 -16.28 -2.74
C TYR A 10 -7.58 -16.25 -1.88
N LEU A 11 -8.69 -16.80 -2.38
CA LEU A 11 -9.94 -16.87 -1.63
C LEU A 11 -9.79 -17.70 -0.35
N THR A 12 -9.18 -18.88 -0.44
CA THR A 12 -8.90 -19.75 0.71
C THR A 12 -8.04 -19.03 1.74
N TYR A 13 -6.95 -18.36 1.31
CA TYR A 13 -6.11 -17.57 2.20
C TYR A 13 -6.91 -16.50 2.93
N LEU A 14 -7.77 -15.77 2.22
CA LEU A 14 -8.63 -14.77 2.84
C LEU A 14 -9.58 -15.40 3.88
N GLN A 15 -10.12 -16.59 3.61
CA GLN A 15 -11.10 -17.26 4.49
C GLN A 15 -10.44 -17.77 5.75
N THR A 16 -9.27 -18.38 5.61
CA THR A 16 -8.52 -18.93 6.73
C THR A 16 -8.00 -17.84 7.68
N HIS A 17 -7.59 -16.68 7.16
CA HIS A 17 -6.86 -15.69 7.97
C HIS A 17 -7.66 -14.45 8.39
N TYR A 18 -8.74 -14.09 7.68
CA TYR A 18 -9.44 -12.81 7.91
C TYR A 18 -10.96 -12.93 8.08
N GLY A 19 -11.50 -14.16 8.12
CA GLY A 19 -12.93 -14.39 8.36
C GLY A 19 -13.83 -13.90 7.22
N SER A 20 -15.10 -13.67 7.57
CA SER A 20 -16.18 -13.33 6.62
C SER A 20 -16.29 -11.83 6.32
N ASN A 21 -16.04 -10.96 7.30
CA ASN A 21 -16.16 -9.50 7.16
C ASN A 21 -14.86 -8.90 6.63
N ARG A 22 -14.68 -8.96 5.32
CA ARG A 22 -13.44 -8.54 4.64
C ARG A 22 -13.72 -7.76 3.36
N ALA A 23 -12.81 -6.84 3.07
CA ALA A 23 -12.76 -6.12 1.80
C ALA A 23 -11.36 -6.21 1.20
N VAL A 24 -11.29 -6.38 -0.12
CA VAL A 24 -10.05 -6.38 -0.89
C VAL A 24 -10.03 -5.14 -1.77
N VAL A 25 -8.94 -4.39 -1.72
CA VAL A 25 -8.74 -3.20 -2.57
C VAL A 25 -7.56 -3.45 -3.50
N PHE A 26 -7.81 -3.41 -4.81
CA PHE A 26 -6.78 -3.55 -5.83
C PHE A 26 -6.22 -2.19 -6.25
N ASP A 27 -4.93 -2.19 -6.60
CA ASP A 27 -4.32 -1.07 -7.32
C ASP A 27 -4.98 -0.87 -8.69
N GLY A 28 -4.89 0.36 -9.18
CA GLY A 28 -5.32 0.72 -10.51
C GLY A 28 -4.17 0.85 -11.50
N TYR A 29 -4.51 0.70 -12.77
CA TYR A 29 -3.59 0.81 -13.90
C TYR A 29 -4.31 1.60 -15.00
N PRO A 30 -4.36 2.94 -14.88
CA PRO A 30 -4.97 3.77 -15.91
C PRO A 30 -4.21 3.57 -17.22
N SER A 31 -4.94 3.61 -18.34
CA SER A 31 -4.37 3.60 -19.69
C SER A 31 -3.65 4.90 -20.04
N ASP A 32 -4.06 5.99 -19.39
CA ASP A 32 -3.88 7.39 -19.76
C ASP A 32 -3.04 8.13 -18.72
N VAL A 33 -2.02 7.45 -18.19
CA VAL A 33 -1.09 8.06 -17.25
C VAL A 33 -0.18 9.01 -18.03
N ASN A 34 -0.50 10.30 -18.00
CA ASN A 34 0.28 11.40 -18.58
C ASN A 34 1.64 11.59 -17.88
N GLY A 35 2.51 10.57 -17.82
CA GLY A 35 3.88 10.59 -17.28
C GLY A 35 4.04 10.97 -15.79
N LYS A 36 3.05 11.61 -15.18
CA LYS A 36 3.07 12.26 -13.86
C LYS A 36 2.72 11.31 -12.70
N SER A 37 2.57 10.01 -12.95
CA SER A 37 2.34 9.06 -11.86
C SER A 37 3.59 8.92 -11.00
N THR A 38 3.37 8.94 -9.68
CA THR A 38 4.38 8.63 -8.68
C THR A 38 4.94 7.20 -8.83
N LYS A 39 4.25 6.32 -9.56
CA LYS A 39 4.69 4.94 -9.85
C LYS A 39 5.46 4.80 -11.16
N SER A 40 5.59 5.85 -11.98
CA SER A 40 6.22 5.76 -13.31
C SER A 40 7.64 5.20 -13.26
N ALA A 41 8.50 5.72 -12.37
CA ALA A 41 9.88 5.27 -12.26
C ALA A 41 9.98 3.78 -11.89
N GLU A 42 9.20 3.32 -10.91
CA GLU A 42 9.18 1.91 -10.50
C GLU A 42 8.58 1.01 -11.57
N ARG A 43 7.57 1.47 -12.32
CA ARG A 43 7.00 0.75 -13.47
C ARG A 43 8.04 0.56 -14.58
N ILE A 44 8.78 1.61 -14.93
CA ILE A 44 9.85 1.56 -15.94
C ILE A 44 10.96 0.61 -15.49
N ARG A 45 11.40 0.72 -14.24
CA ARG A 45 12.46 -0.14 -13.69
C ARG A 45 12.09 -1.62 -13.81
N ARG A 46 10.84 -2.00 -13.48
CA ARG A 46 10.36 -3.39 -13.59
C ARG A 46 10.23 -3.86 -15.04
N ALA A 47 9.70 -3.00 -15.93
CA ALA A 47 9.58 -3.32 -17.35
C ALA A 47 10.94 -3.56 -18.00
N ASN A 48 11.96 -2.79 -17.61
CA ASN A 48 13.33 -2.97 -18.11
C ASN A 48 14.01 -4.23 -17.54
N LEU A 49 13.66 -4.63 -16.31
CA LEU A 49 14.24 -5.81 -15.67
C LEU A 49 13.62 -7.13 -16.17
N HIS A 50 12.32 -7.09 -16.48
CA HIS A 50 11.55 -8.25 -16.88
C HIS A 50 10.71 -7.88 -18.11
N SER A 51 11.20 -8.18 -19.30
CA SER A 51 10.37 -8.06 -20.50
C SER A 51 9.36 -9.21 -20.56
N SER A 52 8.10 -8.90 -20.86
CA SER A 52 7.04 -9.90 -21.02
C SER A 52 5.98 -9.44 -22.01
N HIS A 53 5.49 -10.37 -22.81
CA HIS A 53 4.43 -10.15 -23.78
C HIS A 53 3.06 -10.09 -23.10
N GLU A 54 2.08 -9.49 -23.78
CA GLU A 54 0.69 -9.59 -23.32
C GLU A 54 0.22 -11.04 -23.48
N ILE A 55 -0.43 -11.57 -22.44
CA ILE A 55 -1.00 -12.91 -22.41
C ILE A 55 -2.51 -12.80 -22.31
N ILE A 56 -3.21 -13.49 -23.21
CA ILE A 56 -4.65 -13.67 -23.16
C ILE A 56 -4.93 -14.98 -22.44
N PHE A 57 -5.67 -14.92 -21.33
CA PHE A 57 -5.91 -16.09 -20.49
C PHE A 57 -7.31 -16.04 -19.87
N ASN A 58 -7.77 -17.21 -19.41
CA ASN A 58 -8.96 -17.38 -18.60
C ASN A 58 -8.64 -18.24 -17.36
N GLU A 59 -9.65 -18.60 -16.57
CA GLU A 59 -9.48 -19.40 -15.35
C GLU A 59 -8.82 -20.77 -15.62
N ALA A 60 -9.07 -21.39 -16.78
CA ALA A 60 -8.52 -22.70 -17.13
C ALA A 60 -7.08 -22.64 -17.66
N THR A 61 -6.59 -21.45 -18.05
CA THR A 61 -5.23 -21.29 -18.60
C THR A 61 -4.16 -21.53 -17.54
N CYS A 62 -3.14 -22.31 -17.87
CA CYS A 62 -1.94 -22.48 -17.04
C CYS A 62 -0.93 -21.36 -17.36
N PRO A 63 -0.34 -20.68 -16.35
CA PRO A 63 0.73 -19.73 -16.60
C PRO A 63 1.99 -20.47 -17.09
N GLU A 64 2.49 -20.07 -18.27
CA GLU A 64 3.69 -20.65 -18.89
C GLU A 64 4.98 -19.89 -18.53
N ILE A 65 4.84 -18.71 -17.92
CA ILE A 65 5.96 -17.83 -17.55
C ILE A 65 5.99 -17.61 -16.04
N SER A 66 7.12 -17.12 -15.53
CA SER A 66 7.26 -16.83 -14.10
C SER A 66 6.29 -15.72 -13.66
N GLN A 67 5.97 -15.69 -12.36
CA GLN A 67 5.14 -14.64 -11.77
C GLN A 67 5.75 -13.25 -12.01
N GLU A 68 7.07 -13.11 -11.88
CA GLU A 68 7.80 -11.86 -12.06
C GLU A 68 7.68 -11.35 -13.50
N GLN A 69 7.84 -12.24 -14.48
CA GLN A 69 7.65 -11.90 -15.90
C GLN A 69 6.20 -11.53 -16.18
N PHE A 70 5.24 -12.31 -15.71
CA PHE A 70 3.82 -12.03 -15.91
C PHE A 70 3.42 -10.67 -15.33
N LEU A 71 3.86 -10.39 -14.10
CA LEU A 71 3.65 -9.13 -13.39
C LEU A 71 4.63 -8.03 -13.79
N ALA A 72 5.39 -8.18 -14.86
CA ALA A 72 6.14 -7.07 -15.44
C ALA A 72 5.28 -6.29 -16.44
N ASN A 73 4.41 -6.98 -17.17
CA ASN A 73 3.53 -6.40 -18.17
C ASN A 73 2.28 -5.78 -17.53
N GLY A 74 2.00 -4.50 -17.83
CA GLY A 74 0.85 -3.77 -17.29
C GLY A 74 -0.51 -4.34 -17.71
N ARG A 75 -0.63 -4.82 -18.96
CA ARG A 75 -1.89 -5.39 -19.49
C ARG A 75 -2.21 -6.73 -18.82
N ASN A 76 -1.18 -7.54 -18.56
CA ASN A 76 -1.34 -8.79 -17.81
C ASN A 76 -1.87 -8.54 -16.39
N LYS A 77 -1.36 -7.50 -15.71
CA LYS A 77 -1.85 -7.09 -14.38
C LYS A 77 -3.31 -6.67 -14.41
N VAL A 78 -3.71 -5.84 -15.38
CA VAL A 78 -5.10 -5.39 -15.52
C VAL A 78 -6.03 -6.59 -15.67
N ARG A 79 -5.74 -7.48 -16.63
CA ARG A 79 -6.52 -8.71 -16.86
C ARG A 79 -6.56 -9.61 -15.62
N PHE A 80 -5.45 -9.73 -14.91
CA PHE A 80 -5.38 -10.56 -13.70
C PHE A 80 -6.20 -9.98 -12.55
N ILE A 81 -6.16 -8.65 -12.35
CA ILE A 81 -6.99 -7.96 -11.38
C ILE A 81 -8.47 -8.13 -11.73
N GLU A 82 -8.85 -8.02 -12.99
CA GLU A 82 -10.23 -8.25 -13.43
C GLU A 82 -10.70 -9.69 -13.13
N LEU A 83 -9.86 -10.69 -13.40
CA LEU A 83 -10.15 -12.08 -13.08
C LEU A 83 -10.36 -12.26 -11.57
N LEU A 84 -9.42 -11.79 -10.74
CA LEU A 84 -9.51 -11.89 -9.29
C LEU A 84 -10.72 -11.16 -8.73
N LYS A 85 -11.01 -9.95 -9.23
CA LYS A 85 -12.17 -9.15 -8.83
C LYS A 85 -13.46 -9.90 -9.08
N LYS A 86 -13.68 -10.41 -10.31
CA LYS A 86 -14.88 -11.20 -10.65
C LYS A 86 -15.00 -12.44 -9.78
N PHE A 87 -13.90 -13.17 -9.58
CA PHE A 87 -13.88 -14.38 -8.78
C PHE A 87 -14.23 -14.11 -7.31
N LEU A 88 -13.60 -13.11 -6.69
CA LEU A 88 -13.84 -12.72 -5.30
C LEU A 88 -15.26 -12.18 -5.08
N GLN A 89 -15.77 -11.37 -6.01
CA GLN A 89 -17.15 -10.87 -5.96
C GLN A 89 -18.17 -12.00 -6.04
N LYS A 90 -17.95 -13.00 -6.90
CA LYS A 90 -18.79 -14.22 -6.97
C LYS A 90 -18.78 -15.01 -5.65
N ALA A 91 -17.69 -14.92 -4.90
CA ALA A 91 -17.56 -15.50 -3.56
C ALA A 91 -18.02 -14.57 -2.43
N ASN A 92 -18.82 -13.53 -2.73
CA ASN A 92 -19.37 -12.55 -1.78
C ASN A 92 -18.31 -11.76 -1.00
N VAL A 93 -17.11 -11.61 -1.55
CA VAL A 93 -16.08 -10.72 -0.99
C VAL A 93 -16.31 -9.30 -1.49
N THR A 94 -16.29 -8.32 -0.58
CA THR A 94 -16.31 -6.91 -0.97
C THR A 94 -15.02 -6.56 -1.71
N VAL A 95 -15.13 -6.08 -2.95
CA VAL A 95 -13.96 -5.69 -3.76
C VAL A 95 -14.08 -4.24 -4.20
N LYS A 96 -12.99 -3.47 -4.01
CA LYS A 96 -12.80 -2.13 -4.55
C LYS A 96 -11.54 -2.09 -5.42
N GLN A 97 -11.43 -1.08 -6.26
CA GLN A 97 -10.25 -0.84 -7.07
C GLN A 97 -9.95 0.65 -7.09
N ALA A 98 -8.69 1.01 -6.85
CA ALA A 98 -8.23 2.39 -6.92
C ALA A 98 -7.95 2.82 -8.36
N VAL A 99 -7.77 4.11 -8.57
CA VAL A 99 -7.35 4.65 -9.88
C VAL A 99 -5.89 4.33 -10.16
N GLU A 100 -5.00 4.49 -9.15
CA GLU A 100 -3.60 4.10 -9.25
C GLU A 100 -3.13 3.34 -8.01
N ASP A 101 -3.06 4.02 -6.87
CA ASP A 101 -2.61 3.44 -5.60
C ASP A 101 -3.79 3.13 -4.68
N ALA A 102 -3.88 1.87 -4.24
CA ALA A 102 -4.90 1.44 -3.30
C ALA A 102 -4.69 1.94 -1.87
N ASP A 103 -3.51 2.45 -1.51
CA ASP A 103 -3.20 2.84 -0.13
C ASP A 103 -4.20 3.85 0.45
N VAL A 104 -4.52 4.91 -0.29
CA VAL A 104 -5.50 5.93 0.15
C VAL A 104 -6.90 5.31 0.23
N VAL A 105 -7.31 4.56 -0.80
CA VAL A 105 -8.63 3.93 -0.87
C VAL A 105 -8.86 2.91 0.25
N ILE A 106 -7.81 2.21 0.69
CA ILE A 106 -7.83 1.29 1.82
C ILE A 106 -8.14 2.06 3.11
N VAL A 107 -7.44 3.16 3.37
CA VAL A 107 -7.66 3.97 4.58
C VAL A 107 -9.04 4.63 4.56
N GLU A 108 -9.43 5.25 3.45
CA GLU A 108 -10.74 5.87 3.30
C GLU A 108 -11.88 4.87 3.49
N THR A 109 -11.72 3.66 2.94
CA THR A 109 -12.71 2.58 3.11
C THR A 109 -12.84 2.18 4.57
N ALA A 110 -11.73 2.01 5.30
CA ALA A 110 -11.74 1.69 6.72
C ALA A 110 -12.40 2.80 7.55
N VAL A 111 -12.09 4.07 7.25
CA VAL A 111 -12.69 5.23 7.93
C VAL A 111 -14.20 5.29 7.69
N ALA A 112 -14.66 5.03 6.46
CA ALA A 112 -16.07 5.09 6.10
C ALA A 112 -16.94 4.05 6.84
N VAL A 113 -16.38 2.86 7.11
CA VAL A 113 -17.12 1.77 7.80
C VAL A 113 -16.79 1.67 9.28
N LYS A 114 -15.99 2.60 9.81
CA LYS A 114 -15.46 2.57 11.18
C LYS A 114 -16.53 2.35 12.26
N SER A 115 -17.68 3.01 12.16
CA SER A 115 -18.74 2.92 13.16
C SER A 115 -19.52 1.60 13.14
N GLN A 116 -19.28 0.74 12.15
CA GLN A 116 -19.98 -0.53 11.98
C GLN A 116 -19.26 -1.70 12.67
N TYR A 117 -18.01 -1.50 13.11
CA TYR A 117 -17.15 -2.56 13.63
C TYR A 117 -16.39 -2.10 14.86
N ASP A 118 -16.27 -2.99 15.85
CA ASP A 118 -15.50 -2.71 17.07
C ASP A 118 -14.01 -2.49 16.79
N ASN A 119 -13.45 -3.23 15.83
CA ASN A 119 -12.06 -3.14 15.41
C ASN A 119 -11.95 -3.38 13.90
N ILE A 120 -11.11 -2.60 13.21
CA ILE A 120 -10.79 -2.79 11.79
C ILE A 120 -9.28 -2.90 11.62
N PHE A 121 -8.87 -3.94 10.88
CA PHE A 121 -7.46 -4.22 10.59
C PHE A 121 -7.16 -3.94 9.12
N LEU A 122 -6.29 -2.97 8.87
CA LEU A 122 -5.73 -2.69 7.56
C LEU A 122 -4.46 -3.54 7.41
N VAL A 123 -4.41 -4.37 6.36
CA VAL A 123 -3.32 -5.34 6.18
C VAL A 123 -2.44 -4.91 5.01
N ARG A 124 -1.16 -4.63 5.28
CA ARG A 124 -0.16 -4.24 4.27
C ARG A 124 1.21 -4.77 4.67
N GLU A 125 2.10 -4.92 3.70
CA GLU A 125 3.47 -5.38 3.96
C GLU A 125 4.40 -4.22 4.38
N ASN A 126 4.19 -3.04 3.79
CA ASN A 126 5.10 -1.92 3.96
C ASN A 126 4.77 -1.07 5.20
N ILE A 127 5.78 -0.82 6.03
CA ILE A 127 5.69 0.05 7.21
C ILE A 127 5.41 1.52 6.86
N ASP A 128 5.77 1.98 5.65
CA ASP A 128 5.48 3.35 5.22
C ASP A 128 3.96 3.63 5.19
N PHE A 129 3.13 2.58 5.07
CA PHE A 129 1.67 2.68 5.15
C PHE A 129 1.19 3.24 6.51
N LEU A 130 1.96 3.05 7.58
CA LEU A 130 1.64 3.60 8.89
C LEU A 130 1.65 5.14 8.89
N VAL A 131 2.51 5.77 8.07
CA VAL A 131 2.53 7.24 7.91
C VAL A 131 1.19 7.72 7.35
N LEU A 132 0.70 7.06 6.30
CA LEU A 132 -0.57 7.40 5.68
C LEU A 132 -1.74 7.20 6.65
N LEU A 133 -1.74 6.07 7.37
CA LEU A 133 -2.77 5.77 8.37
C LEU A 133 -2.79 6.82 9.48
N THR A 134 -1.65 7.23 10.02
CA THR A 134 -1.58 8.25 11.08
C THR A 134 -2.11 9.60 10.62
N VAL A 135 -1.93 9.96 9.35
CA VAL A 135 -2.39 11.25 8.81
C VAL A 135 -3.89 11.22 8.53
N LEU A 136 -4.36 10.22 7.79
CA LEU A 136 -5.75 10.17 7.30
C LEU A 136 -6.74 9.66 8.36
N ALA A 137 -6.27 8.90 9.34
CA ALA A 137 -7.08 8.34 10.40
C ALA A 137 -6.61 8.78 11.79
N ALA A 138 -6.06 9.99 11.91
CA ALA A 138 -5.61 10.55 13.18
C ALA A 138 -6.69 10.42 14.27
N MET A 139 -6.30 9.93 15.45
CA MET A 139 -7.17 9.79 16.63
C MET A 139 -8.37 8.84 16.43
N LYS A 140 -8.31 7.92 15.47
CA LYS A 140 -9.32 6.86 15.32
C LYS A 140 -8.87 5.63 16.10
N GLU A 141 -9.56 5.35 17.22
CA GLU A 141 -9.14 4.35 18.21
C GLU A 141 -9.29 2.88 17.75
N ASN A 142 -10.30 2.56 16.93
CA ASN A 142 -10.57 1.19 16.46
C ASN A 142 -9.93 0.84 15.10
N LEU A 143 -8.95 1.61 14.63
CA LEU A 143 -8.25 1.34 13.37
C LEU A 143 -6.81 0.89 13.64
N TYR A 144 -6.44 -0.26 13.11
CA TYR A 144 -5.12 -0.87 13.32
C TYR A 144 -4.48 -1.27 11.99
N PHE A 145 -3.19 -0.98 11.86
CA PHE A 145 -2.36 -1.51 10.78
C PHE A 145 -1.69 -2.81 11.22
N ARG A 146 -2.01 -3.90 10.53
CA ARG A 146 -1.32 -5.19 10.65
C ARG A 146 -0.26 -5.28 9.55
N LYS A 147 1.00 -5.16 9.94
CA LYS A 147 2.14 -5.39 9.06
C LYS A 147 2.43 -6.88 8.98
N CYS A 148 2.30 -7.46 7.79
CA CYS A 148 2.69 -8.86 7.57
C CYS A 148 4.20 -9.05 7.76
N GLY A 149 4.57 -10.09 8.49
CA GLY A 149 5.95 -10.55 8.63
C GLY A 149 6.49 -11.15 7.32
N LYS A 150 7.83 -11.22 7.19
CA LYS A 150 8.50 -11.99 6.13
C LYS A 150 9.27 -13.15 6.74
N GLY A 151 9.19 -14.32 6.14
CA GLY A 151 9.92 -15.51 6.60
C GLY A 151 9.50 -15.91 8.02
N ARG A 152 10.44 -15.83 8.97
CA ARG A 152 10.20 -16.18 10.38
C ARG A 152 9.77 -14.99 11.25
N THR A 153 9.72 -13.78 10.70
CA THR A 153 9.31 -12.59 11.46
C THR A 153 7.80 -12.65 11.70
N LEU A 154 7.38 -12.40 12.95
CA LEU A 154 5.97 -12.30 13.30
C LEU A 154 5.32 -11.06 12.68
N ASP A 155 4.01 -11.12 12.54
CA ASP A 155 3.19 -9.94 12.23
C ASP A 155 3.36 -8.89 13.33
N ALA A 156 3.38 -7.62 12.92
CA ALA A 156 3.39 -6.49 13.84
C ALA A 156 2.06 -5.74 13.74
N LEU A 157 1.52 -5.31 14.89
CA LEU A 157 0.28 -4.55 14.96
C LEU A 157 0.58 -3.12 15.43
N TYR A 158 0.05 -2.14 14.70
CA TYR A 158 0.23 -0.73 14.97
C TYR A 158 -1.12 -0.02 15.06
N SER A 159 -1.30 0.85 16.04
CA SER A 159 -2.41 1.80 16.11
C SER A 159 -2.13 3.06 15.30
N THR A 160 -3.16 3.87 15.06
CA THR A 160 -3.03 5.23 14.49
C THR A 160 -2.10 6.16 15.29
N THR A 161 -1.90 5.86 16.58
CA THR A 161 -1.07 6.59 17.55
C THR A 161 0.33 5.99 17.76
N SER A 162 0.75 5.01 16.94
CA SER A 162 2.04 4.34 17.12
C SER A 162 3.26 5.26 16.92
N TYR A 163 3.12 6.38 16.22
CA TYR A 163 4.14 7.43 16.22
C TYR A 163 4.03 8.29 17.47
N LYS A 164 5.19 8.65 18.06
CA LYS A 164 5.24 9.62 19.18
C LYS A 164 4.47 10.89 18.79
N TYR A 165 3.59 11.37 19.67
CA TYR A 165 2.69 12.51 19.41
C TYR A 165 3.42 13.73 18.81
N LYS A 166 4.64 14.02 19.29
CA LYS A 166 5.48 15.11 18.79
C LYS A 166 5.80 15.06 17.29
N PHE A 167 5.87 13.85 16.72
CA PHE A 167 6.16 13.65 15.30
C PHE A 167 4.91 13.45 14.45
N SER A 168 3.78 13.07 15.04
CA SER A 168 2.54 12.82 14.31
C SER A 168 2.11 14.01 13.43
N ARG A 169 2.26 15.25 13.93
CA ARG A 169 1.90 16.47 13.22
C ARG A 169 2.84 16.82 12.05
N ILE A 170 4.07 16.32 12.06
CA ILE A 170 5.09 16.58 11.04
C ILE A 170 5.53 15.30 10.34
N ILE A 171 4.76 14.21 10.46
CA ILE A 171 5.20 12.89 10.02
C ILE A 171 5.37 12.83 8.50
N LEU A 172 4.53 13.53 7.73
CA LEU A 172 4.67 13.68 6.28
C LEU A 172 5.97 14.39 5.92
N TYR A 173 6.32 15.44 6.67
CA TYR A 173 7.56 16.18 6.46
C TYR A 173 8.78 15.29 6.72
N ILE A 174 8.77 14.56 7.85
CA ILE A 174 9.84 13.59 8.15
C ILE A 174 9.93 12.55 7.04
N HIS A 175 8.81 11.97 6.62
CA HIS A 175 8.76 10.91 5.62
C HIS A 175 9.30 11.37 4.26
N ALA A 176 8.91 12.56 3.79
CA ALA A 176 9.37 13.10 2.52
C ALA A 176 10.88 13.46 2.53
N PHE A 177 11.38 14.11 3.59
CA PHE A 177 12.77 14.59 3.64
C PHE A 177 13.80 13.49 3.99
N SER A 178 13.35 12.47 4.71
CA SER A 178 14.18 11.30 5.05
C SER A 178 14.04 10.15 4.04
N GLY A 179 13.33 10.41 2.94
CA GLY A 179 13.13 9.52 1.81
C GLY A 179 11.91 8.61 1.94
N CYS A 180 11.17 8.45 0.83
CA CYS A 180 10.05 7.53 0.64
C CYS A 180 10.05 6.98 -0.80
N HIS A 181 8.96 6.34 -1.23
CA HIS A 181 8.85 5.83 -2.61
C HIS A 181 8.92 6.93 -3.67
N THR A 182 8.52 8.15 -3.33
CA THR A 182 8.46 9.27 -4.27
C THR A 182 9.62 10.26 -4.13
N THR A 183 10.33 10.24 -3.01
CA THR A 183 11.45 11.17 -2.75
C THR A 183 12.66 10.42 -2.20
N SER A 184 13.85 10.75 -2.68
CA SER A 184 15.08 10.25 -2.08
C SER A 184 15.37 10.96 -0.74
N ALA A 185 16.03 10.25 0.17
CA ALA A 185 16.52 10.87 1.39
C ALA A 185 17.62 11.90 1.07
N SER A 186 17.68 12.97 1.85
CA SER A 186 18.87 13.83 1.85
C SER A 186 20.11 13.02 2.22
N PHE A 187 21.24 13.29 1.56
CA PHE A 187 22.43 12.47 1.68
C PHE A 187 22.87 12.33 3.15
N GLY A 188 22.93 11.07 3.63
CA GLY A 188 23.29 10.77 5.01
C GLY A 188 22.20 11.07 6.06
N HIS A 189 20.95 11.33 5.67
CA HIS A 189 19.83 11.68 6.56
C HIS A 189 18.62 10.74 6.40
N GLY A 190 18.79 9.45 6.72
CA GLY A 190 17.68 8.51 6.82
C GLY A 190 16.72 8.81 7.99
N LYS A 191 15.56 8.13 8.02
CA LYS A 191 14.44 8.36 8.97
C LYS A 191 14.90 8.58 10.42
N THR A 192 15.71 7.67 10.97
CA THR A 192 16.18 7.76 12.36
C THR A 192 17.06 8.98 12.62
N LYS A 193 17.98 9.29 11.69
CA LYS A 193 18.90 10.43 11.82
C LYS A 193 18.19 11.77 11.62
N PHE A 194 17.15 11.80 10.78
CA PHE A 194 16.30 12.96 10.63
C PHE A 194 15.46 13.24 11.89
N CYS A 195 14.86 12.20 12.47
CA CYS A 195 14.15 12.34 13.76
C CYS A 195 15.07 12.84 14.88
N SER A 196 16.29 12.30 15.00
CA SER A 196 17.23 12.75 16.04
C SER A 196 17.72 14.18 15.82
N LEU A 197 17.83 14.64 14.57
CA LEU A 197 18.14 16.03 14.24
C LEU A 197 17.03 16.98 14.71
N LEU A 198 15.76 16.60 14.51
CA LEU A 198 14.61 17.38 14.97
C LEU A 198 14.50 17.42 16.50
N GLU A 199 14.92 16.36 17.19
CA GLU A 199 14.94 16.33 18.66
C GLU A 199 16.04 17.21 19.26
N LYS A 200 17.19 17.33 18.59
CA LYS A 200 18.35 18.09 19.06
C LYS A 200 18.22 19.61 18.89
N LYS A 201 17.27 20.09 18.06
CA LYS A 201 16.99 21.52 17.92
C LYS A 201 15.78 21.89 18.78
N PRO A 202 15.95 22.49 19.97
CA PRO A 202 14.82 23.11 20.64
C PRO A 202 14.33 24.24 19.74
N THR A 203 13.06 24.21 19.35
CA THR A 203 12.43 25.33 18.64
C THR A 203 12.59 26.60 19.48
N PRO A 204 13.32 27.63 19.04
CA PRO A 204 13.19 28.94 19.63
C PRO A 204 11.81 29.46 19.22
N GLY A 205 11.06 30.03 20.16
CA GLY A 205 9.75 30.64 19.94
C GLY A 205 9.80 31.85 19.00
N ARG A 206 10.04 31.61 17.70
CA ARG A 206 9.87 32.60 16.65
C ARG A 206 8.90 32.03 15.63
N LYS A 207 7.84 32.81 15.36
CA LYS A 207 6.90 32.62 14.24
C LYS A 207 7.66 32.81 12.93
N ASN A 208 8.51 31.86 12.57
CA ASN A 208 9.24 31.87 11.32
C ASN A 208 8.62 30.84 10.38
N THR A 209 8.05 31.34 9.28
CA THR A 209 7.68 30.53 8.13
C THR A 209 8.89 30.51 7.19
N SER A 210 9.43 29.32 6.93
CA SER A 210 10.38 29.10 5.84
C SER A 210 9.62 28.44 4.70
N ILE A 211 9.41 29.19 3.62
CA ILE A 211 8.89 28.66 2.36
C ILE A 211 10.08 28.12 1.60
N PHE A 212 10.13 26.80 1.41
CA PHE A 212 11.12 26.17 0.54
C PHE A 212 10.47 25.97 -0.83
N GLN A 213 11.10 26.52 -1.86
CA GLN A 213 10.84 26.12 -3.23
C GLN A 213 11.71 24.88 -3.51
N LEU A 214 11.08 23.79 -3.91
CA LEU A 214 11.75 22.62 -4.48
C LEU A 214 11.97 22.86 -5.97
#